data_AF-A0A662F6T3-F1
#
_entry.id   AF-A0A662F6T3-F1
#
_cell.length_a   1.000
_cell.length_b   1.000
_cell.length_c   1.000
_cell.angle_alpha   90.00
_cell.angle_beta   90.00
_cell.angle_gamma   90.00
#
_symmetry.space_group_name_H-M   'P 1'
#
loop_
_entity.id
_entity.type
_entity.pdbx_description
1 polymer ?
#
loop_
_entity_poly.entity_id
_entity_poly.type
_entity_poly.pdbx_seq_one_letter_code
_entity_poly.pdbx_strand_id
1 'polypeptide(L)'
;MMRIGLCHYKVGGTDGVSLEMDKWKVVLERMGHSVRLCGGDLGTGTGYLIPELYHHRTEAERMAWNTFHSLRDYPNGAALEREILSEAGVIEEKLRGFIAEESIDLLIPNNIWSIGANPAAAVAFARVVNDLQIPAVGHHHDFWWESFRGMQPTCPAAARIVDEYLPPTGPTIGHVVINSFARDELRTRRGALAKIVPNVFDFSGPDWKVDDYNRDFRTEIGVGESDILVLQATRIVPRKGIELAIDLVAALDRGENRRRLEERGLYDGRPFGKGDRIVLVLAGYSEDPTKDYLKRLEKRAARAGVELCVISDRIRSRRGRTDNGKKIYSLWDSYVFADLITYPSLYEGW
;
A
#
# COMPACT_ATOMS: atom_id res chain seq x y z
N MET A 1 -26.44 16.75 2.13
CA MET A 1 -25.01 16.97 2.41
C MET A 1 -24.66 16.10 3.59
N MET A 2 -23.65 15.23 3.53
CA MET A 2 -23.30 14.33 4.64
C MET A 2 -21.96 14.73 5.28
N ARG A 3 -21.78 14.38 6.54
CA ARG A 3 -20.50 14.33 7.25
C ARG A 3 -19.98 12.89 7.27
N ILE A 4 -18.85 12.64 6.63
CA ILE A 4 -18.31 11.30 6.38
C ILE A 4 -17.05 11.10 7.22
N GLY A 5 -17.04 10.06 8.06
CA GLY A 5 -15.88 9.64 8.82
C GLY A 5 -15.04 8.63 8.04
N LEU A 6 -13.88 9.03 7.52
CA LEU A 6 -12.91 8.10 6.96
C LEU A 6 -12.01 7.60 8.09
N CYS A 7 -12.12 6.32 8.43
CA CYS A 7 -11.42 5.72 9.56
C CYS A 7 -10.37 4.70 9.07
N HIS A 8 -9.17 4.73 9.64
CA HIS A 8 -8.13 3.72 9.41
C HIS A 8 -7.24 3.57 10.64
N TYR A 9 -6.37 2.56 10.68
CA TYR A 9 -5.44 2.39 11.79
C TYR A 9 -4.41 3.52 11.87
N LYS A 10 -4.07 4.11 10.72
CA LYS A 10 -3.19 5.26 10.54
C LYS A 10 -3.77 6.17 9.48
N VAL A 11 -3.64 7.48 9.63
CA VAL A 11 -4.01 8.48 8.62
C VAL A 11 -2.87 9.48 8.46
N GLY A 12 -2.86 10.25 7.36
CA GLY A 12 -1.78 11.22 7.12
C GLY A 12 -0.39 10.60 6.94
N GLY A 13 -0.33 9.31 6.64
CA GLY A 13 0.89 8.58 6.32
C GLY A 13 1.19 8.56 4.82
N THR A 14 2.33 7.95 4.46
CA THR A 14 2.72 7.69 3.06
C THR A 14 2.45 6.25 2.63
N ASP A 15 1.74 5.47 3.45
CA ASP A 15 1.29 4.13 3.07
C ASP A 15 0.17 4.20 2.02
N GLY A 16 -0.04 3.08 1.30
CA GLY A 16 -0.98 3.06 0.18
C GLY A 16 -2.41 3.41 0.58
N VAL A 17 -2.90 2.95 1.73
CA VAL A 17 -4.29 3.17 2.16
C VAL A 17 -4.50 4.62 2.56
N SER A 18 -3.57 5.21 3.33
CA SER A 18 -3.62 6.64 3.66
C SER A 18 -3.70 7.52 2.40
N LEU A 19 -2.90 7.21 1.37
CA LEU A 19 -2.91 7.96 0.11
C LEU A 19 -4.23 7.81 -0.66
N GLU A 20 -4.85 6.63 -0.66
CA GLU A 20 -6.17 6.43 -1.28
C GLU A 20 -7.28 7.14 -0.49
N MET A 21 -7.21 7.14 0.85
CA MET A 21 -8.14 7.89 1.70
C MET A 21 -8.10 9.39 1.42
N ASP A 22 -6.92 9.97 1.21
CA ASP A 22 -6.78 11.39 0.85
C ASP A 22 -7.44 11.70 -0.50
N LYS A 23 -7.33 10.81 -1.49
CA LYS A 23 -8.03 10.95 -2.78
C LYS A 23 -9.54 10.89 -2.60
N TRP A 24 -10.03 9.92 -1.82
CA TRP A 24 -11.45 9.80 -1.50
C TRP A 24 -11.98 11.04 -0.79
N LYS A 25 -11.22 11.58 0.18
CA LYS A 25 -11.54 12.84 0.85
C LYS A 25 -11.75 13.97 -0.16
N VAL A 26 -10.79 14.19 -1.07
CA VAL A 26 -10.88 15.25 -2.09
C VAL A 26 -12.11 15.08 -2.97
N VAL A 27 -12.40 13.85 -3.43
CA VAL A 27 -13.55 13.58 -4.31
C VAL A 27 -14.87 13.81 -3.56
N LEU A 28 -15.00 13.29 -2.33
CA LEU A 28 -16.21 13.46 -1.52
C LEU A 28 -16.45 14.93 -1.16
N GLU A 29 -15.40 15.69 -0.85
CA GLU A 29 -15.48 17.14 -0.60
C GLU A 29 -15.92 17.90 -1.87
N ARG A 30 -15.40 17.54 -3.05
CA ARG A 30 -15.84 18.10 -4.34
C ARG A 30 -17.31 17.78 -4.66
N MET A 31 -17.82 16.65 -4.18
CA MET A 31 -19.25 16.30 -4.26
C MET A 31 -20.12 17.08 -3.26
N GLY A 32 -19.51 17.96 -2.47
CA GLY A 32 -20.19 18.73 -1.43
C GLY A 32 -20.49 17.86 -0.21
N HIS A 33 -19.56 17.06 0.27
CA HIS A 33 -19.65 16.43 1.60
C HIS A 33 -18.58 17.03 2.52
N SER A 34 -18.79 16.93 3.83
CA SER A 34 -17.74 17.24 4.80
C SER A 34 -17.04 15.95 5.19
N VAL A 35 -15.72 15.90 5.13
CA VAL A 35 -14.97 14.69 5.50
C VAL A 35 -14.20 14.92 6.80
N ARG A 36 -14.20 13.91 7.66
CA ARG A 36 -13.45 13.85 8.92
C ARG A 36 -12.59 12.61 8.93
N LEU A 37 -11.30 12.77 9.22
CA LEU A 37 -10.38 11.65 9.35
C LEU A 37 -10.35 11.18 10.79
N CYS A 38 -10.33 9.87 11.01
CA CYS A 38 -10.14 9.25 12.32
C CYS A 38 -9.08 8.15 12.22
N GLY A 39 -8.12 8.12 13.14
CA GLY A 39 -7.13 7.05 13.16
C GLY A 39 -6.37 6.93 14.47
N GLY A 40 -5.55 5.88 14.58
CA GLY A 40 -4.72 5.64 15.77
C GLY A 40 -3.34 6.28 15.72
N ASP A 41 -2.90 6.63 14.53
CA ASP A 41 -1.74 7.48 14.28
C ASP A 41 -2.14 8.51 13.22
N LEU A 42 -2.01 9.80 13.52
CA LEU A 42 -2.37 10.87 12.58
C LEU A 42 -1.21 11.25 11.64
N GLY A 43 -0.01 10.69 11.83
CA GLY A 43 1.17 11.03 11.05
C GLY A 43 1.44 12.54 11.07
N THR A 44 1.46 13.16 9.88
CA THR A 44 1.56 14.62 9.73
C THR A 44 0.21 15.29 9.45
N GLY A 45 -0.87 14.53 9.45
CA GLY A 45 -2.23 14.97 9.14
C GLY A 45 -2.98 15.52 10.36
N THR A 46 -4.22 15.93 10.11
CA THR A 46 -5.18 16.36 11.15
C THR A 46 -6.39 15.44 11.11
N GLY A 47 -6.93 15.10 12.28
CA GLY A 47 -8.07 14.20 12.43
C GLY A 47 -8.37 13.90 13.89
N TYR A 48 -9.37 13.05 14.11
CA TYR A 48 -9.73 12.55 15.42
C TYR A 48 -8.82 11.36 15.79
N LEU A 49 -8.14 11.46 16.93
CA LEU A 49 -7.17 10.45 17.37
C LEU A 49 -7.85 9.44 18.31
N ILE A 50 -7.84 8.17 17.92
CA ILE A 50 -8.21 7.04 18.79
C ILE A 50 -6.98 6.11 18.86
N PRO A 51 -6.06 6.30 19.84
CA PRO A 51 -4.78 5.59 19.88
C PRO A 51 -4.89 4.06 19.79
N GLU A 52 -5.97 3.50 20.32
CA GLU A 52 -6.36 2.08 20.27
C GLU A 52 -6.60 1.53 18.87
N LEU A 53 -6.80 2.37 17.86
CA LEU A 53 -6.83 1.91 16.48
C LEU A 53 -5.44 1.57 15.95
N TYR A 54 -4.35 2.10 16.53
CA TYR A 54 -3.03 1.92 15.96
C TYR A 54 -2.56 0.47 16.10
N HIS A 55 -2.47 -0.22 14.97
CA HIS A 55 -2.21 -1.66 14.92
C HIS A 55 -0.78 -2.07 15.29
N HIS A 56 0.16 -1.12 15.36
CA HIS A 56 1.53 -1.36 15.83
C HIS A 56 1.72 -1.08 17.34
N ARG A 57 0.62 -0.90 18.08
CA ARG A 57 0.69 -0.98 19.54
C ARG A 57 1.01 -2.41 19.97
N THR A 58 1.80 -2.55 21.03
CA THR A 58 2.19 -3.86 21.57
C THR A 58 0.99 -4.76 21.87
N GLU A 59 -0.11 -4.18 22.39
CA GLU A 59 -1.33 -4.93 22.68
C GLU A 59 -2.02 -5.39 21.38
N ALA A 60 -2.14 -4.50 20.38
CA ALA A 60 -2.78 -4.81 19.11
C ALA A 60 -2.02 -5.89 18.34
N GLU A 61 -0.69 -5.79 18.26
CA GLU A 61 0.17 -6.80 17.63
C GLU A 61 0.09 -8.15 18.35
N ARG A 62 0.08 -8.15 19.69
CA ARG A 62 -0.10 -9.37 20.49
C ARG A 62 -1.45 -10.02 20.20
N MET A 63 -2.54 -9.27 20.24
CA MET A 63 -3.88 -9.80 19.95
C MET A 63 -3.99 -10.31 18.50
N ALA A 64 -3.51 -9.56 17.52
CA ALA A 64 -3.51 -9.98 16.11
C ALA A 64 -2.69 -11.24 15.89
N TRP A 65 -1.48 -11.32 16.45
CA TRP A 65 -0.63 -12.50 16.36
C TRP A 65 -1.27 -13.74 16.95
N ASN A 66 -1.87 -13.60 18.13
CA ASN A 66 -2.56 -14.70 18.81
C ASN A 66 -3.87 -15.08 18.14
N THR A 67 -4.47 -14.18 17.37
CA THR A 67 -5.67 -14.46 16.57
C THR A 67 -5.33 -15.27 15.32
N PHE A 68 -4.22 -14.95 14.64
CA PHE A 68 -3.97 -15.43 13.27
C PHE A 68 -2.73 -16.32 13.05
N HIS A 69 -1.82 -16.41 14.01
CA HIS A 69 -0.56 -17.14 13.81
C HIS A 69 -0.29 -18.19 14.88
N SER A 70 -0.32 -17.81 16.15
CA SER A 70 -0.08 -18.76 17.24
C SER A 70 -0.62 -18.25 18.57
N LEU A 71 -1.47 -19.05 19.22
CA LEU A 71 -1.98 -18.77 20.56
C LEU A 71 -0.89 -19.10 21.61
N ARG A 72 0.09 -18.20 21.76
CA ARG A 72 1.26 -18.39 22.62
C ARG A 72 1.28 -17.49 23.86
N ASP A 73 0.60 -16.34 23.79
CA ASP A 73 0.66 -15.30 24.83
C ASP A 73 -0.54 -15.38 25.79
N TYR A 74 -1.44 -16.36 25.59
CA TYR A 74 -2.66 -16.55 26.36
C TYR A 74 -2.82 -17.99 26.84
N PRO A 75 -3.40 -18.23 28.03
CA PRO A 75 -3.62 -19.58 28.55
C PRO A 75 -4.66 -20.37 27.73
N ASN A 76 -5.60 -19.68 27.07
CA ASN A 76 -6.61 -20.27 26.19
C ASN A 76 -7.31 -19.19 25.35
N GLY A 77 -8.10 -19.62 24.36
CA GLY A 77 -8.83 -18.70 23.48
C GLY A 77 -9.83 -17.79 24.19
N ALA A 78 -10.40 -18.22 25.33
CA ALA A 78 -11.31 -17.37 26.11
C ALA A 78 -10.58 -16.20 26.80
N ALA A 79 -9.31 -16.37 27.17
CA ALA A 79 -8.50 -15.27 27.68
C ALA A 79 -8.15 -14.26 26.59
N LEU A 80 -7.80 -14.72 25.38
CA LEU A 80 -7.61 -13.87 24.21
C LEU A 80 -8.88 -13.08 23.88
N GLU A 81 -10.02 -13.76 23.80
CA GLU A 81 -11.33 -13.15 23.52
C GLU A 81 -11.68 -12.06 24.54
N ARG A 82 -11.46 -12.30 25.84
CA ARG A 82 -11.69 -11.27 26.87
C ARG A 82 -10.84 -10.03 26.66
N GLU A 83 -9.56 -10.16 26.30
CA GLU A 83 -8.72 -8.99 26.03
C GLU A 83 -9.17 -8.24 24.77
N ILE A 84 -9.48 -8.96 23.68
CA ILE A 84 -10.01 -8.36 22.44
C ILE A 84 -11.29 -7.58 22.73
N LEU A 85 -12.23 -8.16 23.48
CA LEU A 85 -13.50 -7.51 23.81
C LEU A 85 -13.32 -6.34 24.78
N SER A 86 -12.34 -6.40 25.69
CA SER A 86 -12.00 -5.29 26.58
C SER A 86 -11.45 -4.10 25.80
N GLU A 87 -10.47 -4.32 24.91
CA GLU A 87 -9.93 -3.24 24.06
C GLU A 87 -11.00 -2.72 23.09
N ALA A 88 -11.87 -3.61 22.58
CA ALA A 88 -12.99 -3.19 21.74
C ALA A 88 -13.90 -2.21 22.48
N GLY A 89 -14.23 -2.47 23.75
CA GLY A 89 -15.04 -1.56 24.57
C GLY A 89 -14.45 -0.14 24.67
N VAL A 90 -13.12 -0.02 24.81
CA VAL A 90 -12.43 1.29 24.82
C VAL A 90 -12.55 1.99 23.47
N ILE A 91 -12.38 1.24 22.38
CA ILE A 91 -12.53 1.78 21.01
C ILE A 91 -13.98 2.19 20.75
N GLU A 92 -14.96 1.41 21.20
CA GLU A 92 -16.40 1.69 21.05
C GLU A 92 -16.76 3.03 21.70
N GLU A 93 -16.33 3.27 22.93
CA GLU A 93 -16.58 4.53 23.65
C GLU A 93 -16.04 5.73 22.87
N LYS A 94 -14.78 5.66 22.44
CA LYS A 94 -14.12 6.75 21.69
C LYS A 94 -14.70 6.94 20.30
N LEU A 95 -15.08 5.86 19.62
CA LEU A 95 -15.71 5.92 18.30
C LEU A 95 -17.11 6.56 18.38
N ARG A 96 -17.88 6.29 19.44
CA ARG A 96 -19.15 6.99 19.71
C ARG A 96 -18.91 8.47 19.97
N GLY A 97 -17.85 8.82 20.72
CA GLY A 97 -17.40 10.20 20.91
C GLY A 97 -17.14 10.91 19.58
N PHE A 98 -16.31 10.33 18.72
CA PHE A 98 -16.04 10.84 17.37
C PHE A 98 -17.32 11.07 16.55
N ILE A 99 -18.21 10.07 16.52
CA ILE A 99 -19.48 10.16 15.77
C ILE A 99 -20.33 11.32 16.29
N ALA A 100 -20.46 11.47 17.60
CA ALA A 100 -21.27 12.51 18.21
C ALA A 100 -20.66 13.91 18.03
N GLU A 101 -19.39 14.08 18.37
CA GLU A 101 -18.67 15.36 18.34
C GLU A 101 -18.58 15.92 16.91
N GLU A 102 -18.29 15.07 15.94
CA GLU A 102 -18.17 15.48 14.53
C GLU A 102 -19.51 15.40 13.77
N SER A 103 -20.56 14.86 14.41
CA SER A 103 -21.89 14.60 13.85
C SER A 103 -21.82 13.76 12.56
N ILE A 104 -21.13 12.61 12.62
CA ILE A 104 -20.89 11.75 11.46
C ILE A 104 -22.20 11.07 11.02
N ASP A 105 -22.51 11.17 9.72
CA ASP A 105 -23.68 10.57 9.07
C ASP A 105 -23.35 9.22 8.40
N LEU A 106 -22.09 8.99 8.04
CA LEU A 106 -21.60 7.80 7.32
C LEU A 106 -20.17 7.47 7.76
N LEU A 107 -19.92 6.21 8.11
CA LEU A 107 -18.57 5.70 8.36
C LEU A 107 -18.00 4.96 7.17
N ILE A 108 -16.72 5.18 6.88
CA ILE A 108 -15.95 4.42 5.90
C ILE A 108 -14.71 3.87 6.61
N PRO A 109 -14.81 2.68 7.22
CA PRO A 109 -13.64 1.97 7.73
C PRO A 109 -12.81 1.44 6.55
N ASN A 110 -11.58 1.95 6.42
CA ASN A 110 -10.61 1.51 5.43
C ASN A 110 -9.77 0.40 6.05
N ASN A 111 -9.84 -0.81 5.50
CA ASN A 111 -9.12 -2.02 5.94
C ASN A 111 -9.38 -2.52 7.39
N ILE A 112 -10.10 -1.75 8.23
CA ILE A 112 -10.40 -2.15 9.62
C ILE A 112 -11.14 -3.49 9.68
N TRP A 113 -12.02 -3.74 8.72
CA TRP A 113 -12.83 -4.95 8.62
C TRP A 113 -12.27 -6.04 7.69
N SER A 114 -11.07 -5.89 7.14
CA SER A 114 -10.57 -6.86 6.15
C SER A 114 -9.23 -7.49 6.52
N ILE A 115 -8.29 -6.74 7.09
CA ILE A 115 -6.89 -7.20 7.16
C ILE A 115 -6.56 -7.95 8.45
N GLY A 116 -7.37 -7.81 9.49
CA GLY A 116 -7.18 -8.48 10.79
C GLY A 116 -6.05 -7.92 11.67
N ALA A 117 -5.47 -6.77 11.33
CA ALA A 117 -4.33 -6.19 12.05
C ALA A 117 -4.68 -5.68 13.46
N ASN A 118 -5.96 -5.41 13.72
CA ASN A 118 -6.47 -5.10 15.05
C ASN A 118 -7.88 -5.71 15.20
N PRO A 119 -7.99 -6.93 15.74
CA PRO A 119 -9.29 -7.59 15.92
C PRO A 119 -10.25 -6.80 16.79
N ALA A 120 -9.76 -6.10 17.82
CA ALA A 120 -10.57 -5.28 18.71
C ALA A 120 -11.24 -4.11 17.97
N ALA A 121 -10.51 -3.44 17.07
CA ALA A 121 -11.07 -2.39 16.22
C ALA A 121 -12.18 -2.92 15.29
N ALA A 122 -12.02 -4.12 14.72
CA ALA A 122 -13.04 -4.72 13.88
C ALA A 122 -14.35 -4.96 14.64
N VAL A 123 -14.25 -5.54 15.86
CA VAL A 123 -15.38 -5.73 16.78
C VAL A 123 -16.05 -4.40 17.11
N ALA A 124 -15.27 -3.41 17.55
CA ALA A 124 -15.77 -2.12 17.99
C ALA A 124 -16.55 -1.38 16.89
N PHE A 125 -15.99 -1.32 15.67
CA PHE A 125 -16.66 -0.69 14.54
C PHE A 125 -17.96 -1.40 14.18
N ALA A 126 -17.96 -2.74 14.15
CA ALA A 126 -19.17 -3.49 13.81
C ALA A 126 -20.29 -3.27 14.84
N ARG A 127 -19.95 -3.29 16.13
CA ARG A 127 -20.90 -3.05 17.22
C ARG A 127 -21.45 -1.63 17.22
N VAL A 128 -20.60 -0.61 17.09
CA VAL A 128 -21.07 0.78 17.04
C VAL A 128 -21.97 1.03 15.83
N VAL A 129 -21.62 0.48 14.66
CA VAL A 129 -22.45 0.56 13.46
C VAL A 129 -23.81 -0.08 13.65
N ASN A 130 -23.84 -1.28 14.23
CA ASN A 130 -25.08 -1.97 14.53
C ASN A 130 -25.91 -1.25 15.61
N ASP A 131 -25.31 -0.79 16.70
CA ASP A 131 -26.04 -0.20 17.82
C ASP A 131 -26.62 1.17 17.47
N LEU A 132 -25.86 1.98 16.73
CA LEU A 132 -26.32 3.31 16.31
C LEU A 132 -27.13 3.28 15.01
N GLN A 133 -27.19 2.13 14.32
CA GLN A 133 -27.73 2.01 12.97
C GLN A 133 -27.15 3.05 11.98
N ILE A 134 -25.92 3.48 12.22
CA ILE A 134 -25.22 4.44 11.36
C ILE A 134 -24.82 3.72 10.06
N PRO A 135 -25.11 4.28 8.87
CA PRO A 135 -24.62 3.72 7.61
C PRO A 135 -23.10 3.56 7.61
N ALA A 136 -22.62 2.45 7.06
CA ALA A 136 -21.19 2.21 6.91
C ALA A 136 -20.84 1.57 5.56
N VAL A 137 -19.70 1.96 5.00
CA VAL A 137 -19.15 1.34 3.79
C VAL A 137 -17.73 0.86 4.09
N GLY A 138 -17.56 -0.45 4.26
CA GLY A 138 -16.23 -1.05 4.40
C GLY A 138 -15.45 -0.93 3.09
N HIS A 139 -14.32 -0.23 3.12
CA HIS A 139 -13.44 -0.08 1.98
C HIS A 139 -12.22 -0.98 2.16
N HIS A 140 -12.14 -2.02 1.34
CA HIS A 140 -11.17 -3.10 1.50
C HIS A 140 -10.17 -3.11 0.35
N HIS A 141 -8.91 -2.88 0.67
CA HIS A 141 -7.79 -2.95 -0.27
C HIS A 141 -7.15 -4.34 -0.28
N ASP A 142 -7.28 -5.08 0.82
CA ASP A 142 -6.67 -6.38 1.04
C ASP A 142 -7.41 -7.12 2.15
N PHE A 143 -7.27 -8.44 2.21
CA PHE A 143 -7.99 -9.32 3.15
C PHE A 143 -7.06 -10.26 3.91
N TRP A 144 -7.44 -10.61 5.15
CA TRP A 144 -6.67 -11.52 6.00
C TRP A 144 -6.49 -12.92 5.39
N TRP A 145 -7.44 -13.38 4.55
CA TRP A 145 -7.39 -14.71 3.94
C TRP A 145 -6.47 -14.81 2.71
N GLU A 146 -5.80 -13.73 2.33
CA GLU A 146 -4.83 -13.75 1.23
C GLU A 146 -3.64 -14.64 1.58
N SER A 147 -3.29 -15.54 0.67
CA SER A 147 -2.34 -16.64 0.93
C SER A 147 -0.97 -16.17 1.42
N PHE A 148 -0.48 -15.03 0.93
CA PHE A 148 0.83 -14.49 1.31
C PHE A 148 0.91 -14.02 2.76
N ARG A 149 -0.23 -13.82 3.44
CA ARG A 149 -0.27 -13.38 4.84
C ARG A 149 -0.05 -14.53 5.82
N GLY A 150 -0.34 -15.77 5.42
CA GLY A 150 -0.22 -16.93 6.29
C GLY A 150 -1.08 -16.84 7.56
N MET A 151 -2.21 -16.13 7.49
CA MET A 151 -3.12 -15.89 8.61
C MET A 151 -4.18 -16.99 8.67
N GLN A 152 -4.36 -17.61 9.84
CA GLN A 152 -5.37 -18.62 10.11
C GLN A 152 -5.88 -18.47 11.55
N PRO A 153 -7.19 -18.52 11.82
CA PRO A 153 -7.70 -18.46 13.18
C PRO A 153 -7.08 -19.56 14.06
N THR A 154 -6.47 -19.17 15.18
CA THR A 154 -5.67 -20.08 16.03
C THR A 154 -6.51 -20.95 16.97
N CYS A 155 -7.74 -20.54 17.26
CA CYS A 155 -8.63 -21.18 18.21
C CYS A 155 -10.11 -20.89 17.90
N PRO A 156 -11.07 -21.61 18.51
CA PRO A 156 -12.50 -21.40 18.24
C PRO A 156 -12.99 -19.98 18.50
N ALA A 157 -12.43 -19.28 19.49
CA ALA A 157 -12.79 -17.88 19.77
C ALA A 157 -12.29 -16.94 18.67
N ALA A 158 -11.04 -17.09 18.23
CA ALA A 158 -10.50 -16.36 17.08
C ALA A 158 -11.34 -16.63 15.82
N ALA A 159 -11.73 -17.88 15.57
CA ALA A 159 -12.55 -18.25 14.43
C ALA A 159 -13.90 -17.51 14.44
N ARG A 160 -14.59 -17.44 15.59
CA ARG A 160 -15.83 -16.66 15.72
C ARG A 160 -15.64 -15.17 15.45
N ILE A 161 -14.63 -14.55 16.07
CA ILE A 161 -14.33 -13.11 15.89
C ILE A 161 -14.07 -12.81 14.41
N VAL A 162 -13.24 -13.64 13.77
CA VAL A 162 -12.92 -13.48 12.35
C VAL A 162 -14.16 -13.68 11.48
N ASP A 163 -14.99 -14.67 11.80
CA ASP A 163 -16.21 -14.96 11.04
C ASP A 163 -17.24 -13.84 11.11
N GLU A 164 -17.43 -13.28 12.30
CA GLU A 164 -18.45 -12.27 12.58
C GLU A 164 -18.02 -10.86 12.16
N TYR A 165 -16.74 -10.52 12.26
CA TYR A 165 -16.28 -9.13 12.18
C TYR A 165 -15.27 -8.85 11.05
N LEU A 166 -14.84 -9.84 10.26
CA LEU A 166 -13.84 -9.65 9.21
C LEU A 166 -14.23 -10.22 7.83
N PRO A 167 -14.99 -9.47 7.02
CA PRO A 167 -15.79 -8.29 7.39
C PRO A 167 -17.18 -8.65 7.95
N PRO A 168 -17.83 -7.76 8.72
CA PRO A 168 -19.19 -7.95 9.19
C PRO A 168 -20.20 -7.75 8.06
N THR A 169 -21.40 -8.29 8.22
CA THR A 169 -22.54 -8.05 7.31
C THR A 169 -23.72 -7.46 8.09
N GLY A 170 -24.54 -6.64 7.44
CA GLY A 170 -25.69 -6.02 8.09
C GLY A 170 -26.49 -5.13 7.14
N PRO A 171 -27.72 -4.73 7.53
CA PRO A 171 -28.61 -3.95 6.65
C PRO A 171 -28.09 -2.53 6.35
N THR A 172 -27.26 -1.97 7.22
CA THR A 172 -26.63 -0.64 7.08
C THR A 172 -25.20 -0.69 6.56
N ILE A 173 -24.67 -1.90 6.27
CA ILE A 173 -23.28 -2.12 5.89
C ILE A 173 -23.20 -2.44 4.39
N GLY A 174 -22.54 -1.57 3.64
CA GLY A 174 -22.07 -1.83 2.28
C GLY A 174 -20.57 -2.16 2.26
N HIS A 175 -20.12 -2.75 1.16
CA HIS A 175 -18.69 -2.97 0.93
C HIS A 175 -18.27 -2.47 -0.45
N VAL A 176 -17.04 -1.97 -0.50
CA VAL A 176 -16.33 -1.66 -1.72
C VAL A 176 -14.95 -2.32 -1.67
N VAL A 177 -14.51 -2.81 -2.83
CA VAL A 177 -13.24 -3.51 -3.01
C VAL A 177 -12.51 -2.96 -4.22
N ILE A 178 -11.20 -3.15 -4.29
CA ILE A 178 -10.40 -2.53 -5.37
C ILE A 178 -10.31 -3.37 -6.65
N ASN A 179 -10.70 -4.65 -6.61
CA ASN A 179 -10.70 -5.53 -7.79
C ASN A 179 -11.79 -6.61 -7.77
N SER A 180 -11.93 -7.30 -8.91
CA SER A 180 -12.93 -8.34 -9.10
C SER A 180 -12.66 -9.61 -8.30
N PHE A 181 -11.38 -9.96 -8.07
CA PHE A 181 -11.02 -11.13 -7.28
C PHE A 181 -11.50 -10.99 -5.83
N ALA A 182 -11.21 -9.85 -5.21
CA ALA A 182 -11.66 -9.49 -3.88
C ALA A 182 -13.20 -9.49 -3.76
N ARG A 183 -13.91 -8.97 -4.76
CA ARG A 183 -15.39 -8.99 -4.80
C ARG A 183 -15.91 -10.42 -4.77
N ASP A 184 -15.35 -11.28 -5.62
CA ASP A 184 -15.83 -12.65 -5.82
C ASP A 184 -15.47 -13.53 -4.62
N GLU A 185 -14.29 -13.34 -4.02
CA GLU A 185 -13.91 -13.98 -2.76
C GLU A 185 -14.79 -13.53 -1.60
N LEU A 186 -15.05 -12.23 -1.46
CA LEU A 186 -15.91 -11.69 -0.41
C LEU A 186 -17.33 -12.29 -0.51
N ARG A 187 -17.89 -12.35 -1.72
CA ARG A 187 -19.19 -13.01 -1.95
C ARG A 187 -19.16 -14.49 -1.59
N THR A 188 -18.10 -15.20 -1.98
CA THR A 188 -17.98 -16.65 -1.75
C THR A 188 -17.80 -16.99 -0.27
N ARG A 189 -16.98 -16.21 0.45
CA ARG A 189 -16.62 -16.47 1.85
C ARG A 189 -17.61 -15.90 2.85
N ARG A 190 -18.27 -14.78 2.52
CA ARG A 190 -19.14 -14.02 3.45
C ARG A 190 -20.58 -13.86 2.99
N GLY A 191 -20.91 -14.25 1.76
CA GLY A 191 -22.22 -13.94 1.16
C GLY A 191 -22.44 -12.44 0.93
N ALA A 192 -21.41 -11.60 1.09
CA ALA A 192 -21.53 -10.15 1.05
C ALA A 192 -21.32 -9.62 -0.38
N LEU A 193 -22.17 -8.68 -0.80
CA LEU A 193 -22.00 -7.98 -2.07
C LEU A 193 -21.04 -6.80 -1.91
N ALA A 194 -20.23 -6.56 -2.93
CA ALA A 194 -19.37 -5.39 -2.99
C ALA A 194 -19.37 -4.74 -4.38
N LYS A 195 -19.20 -3.42 -4.41
CA LYS A 195 -18.89 -2.68 -5.63
C LYS A 195 -17.38 -2.59 -5.81
N ILE A 196 -16.93 -2.58 -7.07
CA ILE A 196 -15.52 -2.40 -7.38
C ILE A 196 -15.26 -0.90 -7.52
N VAL A 197 -14.36 -0.37 -6.70
CA VAL A 197 -13.82 0.99 -6.81
C VAL A 197 -12.31 0.85 -6.84
N PRO A 198 -11.68 0.81 -8.02
CA PRO A 198 -10.24 0.61 -8.11
C PRO A 198 -9.51 1.82 -7.54
N ASN A 199 -8.27 1.59 -7.09
CA ASN A 199 -7.35 2.68 -6.81
C ASN A 199 -7.08 3.43 -8.12
N VAL A 200 -7.15 4.76 -8.07
CA VAL A 200 -6.98 5.61 -9.25
C VAL A 200 -5.79 6.54 -9.07
N PHE A 201 -5.20 6.91 -10.20
CA PHE A 201 -4.15 7.92 -10.25
C PHE A 201 -4.68 9.17 -10.96
N ASP A 202 -4.32 10.34 -10.44
CA ASP A 202 -4.64 11.61 -11.09
C ASP A 202 -3.58 11.91 -12.14
N PHE A 203 -3.95 11.81 -13.42
CA PHE A 203 -3.09 12.10 -14.58
C PHE A 203 -3.16 13.56 -15.06
N SER A 204 -3.67 14.50 -14.25
CA SER A 204 -3.76 15.93 -14.61
C SER A 204 -2.69 16.86 -13.99
N GLY A 205 -2.01 16.42 -12.94
CA GLY A 205 -0.90 17.11 -12.27
C GLY A 205 0.38 17.36 -13.10
N PRO A 206 1.36 18.09 -12.53
CA PRO A 206 2.61 18.44 -13.22
C PRO A 206 3.74 17.41 -13.04
N ASP A 207 3.58 16.44 -12.13
CA ASP A 207 4.69 15.65 -11.58
C ASP A 207 5.40 14.74 -12.60
N TRP A 208 4.79 14.46 -13.75
CA TRP A 208 5.34 13.65 -14.84
C TRP A 208 5.81 14.47 -16.05
N LYS A 209 6.25 15.71 -15.82
CA LYS A 209 6.84 16.55 -16.88
C LYS A 209 8.33 16.79 -16.64
N VAL A 210 9.06 16.99 -17.73
CA VAL A 210 10.42 17.54 -17.66
C VAL A 210 10.33 19.01 -17.28
N ASP A 211 11.13 19.42 -16.30
CA ASP A 211 11.28 20.81 -15.88
C ASP A 211 12.72 21.09 -15.43
N ASP A 212 12.98 22.32 -14.97
CA ASP A 212 14.31 22.72 -14.50
C ASP A 212 14.76 21.97 -13.24
N TYR A 213 13.81 21.38 -12.50
CA TYR A 213 14.15 20.58 -11.34
C TYR A 213 14.61 19.18 -11.74
N ASN A 214 14.11 18.55 -12.80
CA ASN A 214 14.45 17.15 -13.09
C ASN A 214 15.27 16.92 -14.37
N ARG A 215 15.52 17.94 -15.18
CA ARG A 215 16.32 17.84 -16.42
C ARG A 215 17.71 17.22 -16.28
N ASP A 216 18.29 17.24 -15.07
CA ASP A 216 19.60 16.68 -14.72
C ASP A 216 19.52 15.25 -14.14
N PHE A 217 18.33 14.67 -14.04
CA PHE A 217 18.09 13.39 -13.36
C PHE A 217 18.99 12.27 -13.90
N ARG A 218 19.02 12.05 -15.22
CA ARG A 218 19.82 11.00 -15.86
C ARG A 218 21.30 11.15 -15.53
N THR A 219 21.84 12.36 -15.69
CA THR A 219 23.23 12.69 -15.34
C THR A 219 23.55 12.42 -13.86
N GLU A 220 22.67 12.82 -12.94
CA GLU A 220 22.88 12.63 -11.50
C GLU A 220 22.86 11.15 -11.06
N ILE A 221 22.18 10.28 -11.82
CA ILE A 221 22.18 8.82 -11.58
C ILE A 221 23.19 8.06 -12.45
N GLY A 222 23.99 8.79 -13.24
CA GLY A 222 25.03 8.21 -14.09
C GLY A 222 24.51 7.47 -15.32
N VAL A 223 23.31 7.80 -15.80
CA VAL A 223 22.71 7.24 -17.01
C VAL A 223 22.86 8.26 -18.14
N GLY A 224 23.40 7.84 -19.28
CA GLY A 224 23.62 8.69 -20.46
C GLY A 224 22.32 8.99 -21.21
N GLU A 225 22.36 10.01 -22.08
CA GLU A 225 21.18 10.42 -22.87
C GLU A 225 20.70 9.34 -23.86
N SER A 226 21.64 8.57 -24.44
CA SER A 226 21.33 7.47 -25.36
C SER A 226 21.20 6.10 -24.68
N ASP A 227 21.49 5.99 -23.38
CA ASP A 227 21.27 4.74 -22.64
C ASP A 227 19.77 4.41 -22.57
N ILE A 228 19.43 3.13 -22.42
CA ILE A 228 18.06 2.72 -22.10
C ILE A 228 17.93 2.64 -20.57
N LEU A 229 17.06 3.45 -20.00
CA LEU A 229 16.70 3.42 -18.59
C LEU A 229 15.51 2.48 -18.37
N VAL A 230 15.77 1.31 -17.78
CA VAL A 230 14.74 0.35 -17.36
C VAL A 230 14.42 0.58 -15.89
N LEU A 231 13.24 1.12 -15.59
CA LEU A 231 12.86 1.52 -14.24
C LEU A 231 12.12 0.40 -13.49
N GLN A 232 12.62 0.04 -12.32
CA GLN A 232 11.90 -0.72 -11.29
C GLN A 232 11.58 0.22 -10.11
N ALA A 233 10.38 0.80 -10.14
CA ALA A 233 9.91 1.78 -9.15
C ALA A 233 9.14 1.17 -7.97
N THR A 234 9.46 -0.08 -7.59
CA THR A 234 8.85 -0.79 -6.46
C THR A 234 9.79 -0.88 -5.27
N ARG A 235 9.25 -1.14 -4.08
CA ARG A 235 10.04 -1.65 -2.94
C ARG A 235 10.91 -2.83 -3.37
N ILE A 236 12.12 -2.92 -2.79
CA ILE A 236 13.08 -3.98 -3.07
C ILE A 236 12.80 -5.14 -2.12
N VAL A 237 11.82 -5.97 -2.49
CA VAL A 237 11.38 -7.13 -1.70
C VAL A 237 11.08 -8.34 -2.61
N PRO A 238 11.25 -9.60 -2.14
CA PRO A 238 11.16 -10.79 -2.99
C PRO A 238 9.88 -10.92 -3.82
N ARG A 239 8.72 -10.55 -3.26
CA ARG A 239 7.43 -10.65 -3.97
C ARG A 239 7.32 -9.76 -5.22
N LYS A 240 8.20 -8.76 -5.38
CA LYS A 240 8.23 -7.87 -6.55
C LYS A 240 8.96 -8.48 -7.75
N GLY A 241 9.56 -9.67 -7.60
CA GLY A 241 10.09 -10.45 -8.72
C GLY A 241 11.20 -9.76 -9.51
N ILE A 242 12.02 -8.91 -8.86
CA ILE A 242 13.04 -8.07 -9.54
C ILE A 242 14.05 -8.91 -10.33
N GLU A 243 14.23 -10.19 -9.98
CA GLU A 243 14.99 -11.16 -10.77
C GLU A 243 14.54 -11.24 -12.23
N LEU A 244 13.24 -11.16 -12.49
CA LEU A 244 12.69 -11.19 -13.85
C LEU A 244 13.00 -9.91 -14.63
N ALA A 245 13.11 -8.76 -13.94
CA ALA A 245 13.57 -7.53 -14.56
C ALA A 245 15.05 -7.65 -14.99
N ILE A 246 15.89 -8.26 -14.15
CA ILE A 246 17.29 -8.55 -14.50
C ILE A 246 17.36 -9.48 -15.73
N ASP A 247 16.55 -10.54 -15.75
CA ASP A 247 16.52 -11.48 -16.87
C ASP A 247 16.05 -10.81 -18.17
N LEU A 248 15.07 -9.89 -18.08
CA LEU A 248 14.62 -9.08 -19.22
C LEU A 248 15.75 -8.20 -19.76
N VAL A 249 16.44 -7.44 -18.89
CA VAL A 249 17.54 -6.57 -19.32
C VAL A 249 18.67 -7.40 -19.95
N ALA A 250 19.02 -8.53 -19.34
CA ALA A 250 20.01 -9.44 -19.90
C ALA A 250 19.61 -9.97 -21.28
N ALA A 251 18.31 -10.23 -21.52
CA ALA A 251 17.82 -10.68 -22.81
C ALA A 251 17.78 -9.56 -23.86
N LEU A 252 17.51 -8.31 -23.46
CA LEU A 252 17.55 -7.15 -24.35
C LEU A 252 18.97 -6.85 -24.83
N ASP A 253 19.97 -7.00 -23.95
CA ASP A 253 21.37 -6.68 -24.25
C ASP A 253 22.15 -7.82 -24.94
N ARG A 254 21.45 -8.79 -25.54
CA ARG A 254 22.09 -9.96 -26.16
C ARG A 254 21.58 -10.26 -27.57
N GLY A 255 22.50 -10.79 -28.37
CA GLY A 255 22.22 -11.41 -29.67
C GLY A 255 21.41 -10.50 -30.59
N GLU A 256 20.31 -11.05 -31.10
CA GLU A 256 19.45 -10.37 -32.07
C GLU A 256 18.72 -9.14 -31.50
N ASN A 257 18.38 -9.15 -30.20
CA ASN A 257 17.68 -8.02 -29.58
C ASN A 257 18.57 -6.77 -29.55
N ARG A 258 19.82 -6.94 -29.12
CA ARG A 258 20.82 -5.87 -29.12
C ARG A 258 21.05 -5.32 -30.53
N ARG A 259 21.24 -6.19 -31.52
CA ARG A 259 21.42 -5.78 -32.93
C ARG A 259 20.24 -4.94 -33.44
N ARG A 260 19.00 -5.32 -33.11
CA ARG A 260 17.82 -4.56 -33.51
C ARG A 260 17.78 -3.17 -32.90
N LEU A 261 18.16 -3.03 -31.64
CA LEU A 261 18.28 -1.71 -31.00
C LEU A 261 19.36 -0.88 -31.70
N GLU A 262 20.51 -1.50 -32.02
CA GLU A 262 21.61 -0.83 -32.70
C GLU A 262 21.28 -0.36 -34.12
N GLU A 263 20.55 -1.17 -34.88
CA GLU A 263 20.17 -0.87 -36.26
C GLU A 263 19.04 0.15 -36.37
N ARG A 264 18.10 0.14 -35.41
CA ARG A 264 16.84 0.90 -35.51
C ARG A 264 16.80 2.14 -34.61
N GLY A 265 17.65 2.22 -33.58
CA GLY A 265 17.53 3.22 -32.54
C GLY A 265 16.31 3.00 -31.62
N LEU A 266 15.98 4.02 -30.85
CA LEU A 266 14.92 3.98 -29.83
C LEU A 266 13.59 4.51 -30.37
N TYR A 267 12.51 4.25 -29.62
CA TYR A 267 11.12 4.58 -29.99
C TYR A 267 10.86 6.08 -30.23
N ASP A 268 11.71 6.95 -29.70
CA ASP A 268 11.63 8.41 -29.78
C ASP A 268 12.62 9.02 -30.79
N GLY A 269 13.31 8.17 -31.57
CA GLY A 269 14.26 8.59 -32.60
C GLY A 269 15.69 8.78 -32.10
N ARG A 270 15.99 8.57 -30.81
CA ARG A 270 17.37 8.56 -30.32
C ARG A 270 18.16 7.40 -30.96
N PRO A 271 19.42 7.63 -31.38
CA PRO A 271 20.29 6.54 -31.80
C PRO A 271 20.66 5.68 -30.60
N PHE A 272 20.97 4.40 -30.84
CA PHE A 272 21.50 3.49 -29.85
C PHE A 272 22.68 2.76 -30.48
N GLY A 273 23.90 3.07 -30.06
CA GLY A 273 25.14 2.54 -30.59
C GLY A 273 25.74 1.45 -29.72
N LYS A 274 26.86 0.87 -30.17
CA LYS A 274 27.58 -0.20 -29.44
C LYS A 274 28.06 0.20 -28.04
N GLY A 275 28.23 1.49 -27.78
CA GLY A 275 28.67 2.02 -26.49
C GLY A 275 27.54 2.34 -25.52
N ASP A 276 26.29 2.37 -26.00
CA ASP A 276 25.13 2.73 -25.19
C ASP A 276 24.67 1.54 -24.35
N ARG A 277 24.23 1.80 -23.13
CA ARG A 277 23.99 0.80 -22.09
C ARG A 277 22.50 0.59 -21.87
N ILE A 278 22.14 -0.58 -21.36
CA ILE A 278 20.80 -0.85 -20.83
C ILE A 278 20.92 -0.96 -19.32
N VAL A 279 20.42 0.04 -18.60
CA VAL A 279 20.62 0.17 -17.15
C VAL A 279 19.32 -0.14 -16.43
N LEU A 280 19.34 -1.13 -15.53
CA LEU A 280 18.23 -1.41 -14.63
C LEU A 280 18.32 -0.50 -13.40
N VAL A 281 17.38 0.44 -13.27
CA VAL A 281 17.33 1.43 -12.19
C VAL A 281 16.32 1.01 -11.13
N LEU A 282 16.79 0.77 -9.91
CA LEU A 282 15.94 0.48 -8.74
C LEU A 282 15.68 1.76 -7.95
N ALA A 283 14.45 2.28 -8.03
CA ALA A 283 14.08 3.55 -7.38
C ALA A 283 13.48 3.38 -5.98
N GLY A 284 12.88 2.22 -5.67
CA GLY A 284 12.33 1.96 -4.34
C GLY A 284 13.36 1.57 -3.29
N TYR A 285 12.95 1.59 -2.02
CA TYR A 285 13.81 1.23 -0.90
C TYR A 285 13.69 -0.26 -0.53
N SER A 286 14.73 -0.80 0.13
CA SER A 286 14.71 -2.11 0.77
C SER A 286 14.06 -1.99 2.15
N GLU A 287 13.02 -2.78 2.42
CA GLU A 287 12.44 -2.91 3.76
C GLU A 287 13.24 -3.83 4.67
N ASP A 288 14.00 -4.75 4.08
CA ASP A 288 14.94 -5.60 4.80
C ASP A 288 16.12 -4.76 5.31
N PRO A 289 16.28 -4.59 6.63
CA PRO A 289 17.39 -3.80 7.20
C PRO A 289 18.76 -4.40 6.89
N THR A 290 18.84 -5.71 6.66
CA THR A 290 20.09 -6.40 6.31
C THR A 290 20.48 -6.19 4.85
N LYS A 291 19.51 -5.77 4.01
CA LYS A 291 19.60 -5.62 2.55
C LYS A 291 20.04 -6.92 1.85
N ASP A 292 19.77 -8.08 2.44
CA ASP A 292 20.25 -9.36 1.90
C ASP A 292 19.61 -9.69 0.55
N TYR A 293 18.34 -9.32 0.36
CA TYR A 293 17.71 -9.45 -0.94
C TYR A 293 18.39 -8.57 -2.01
N LEU A 294 18.68 -7.30 -1.69
CA LEU A 294 19.38 -6.40 -2.60
C LEU A 294 20.77 -6.95 -2.98
N LYS A 295 21.56 -7.43 -2.02
CA LYS A 295 22.86 -8.06 -2.29
C LYS A 295 22.75 -9.27 -3.21
N ARG A 296 21.65 -10.05 -3.13
CA ARG A 296 21.39 -11.17 -4.06
C ARG A 296 21.09 -10.67 -5.46
N LEU A 297 20.31 -9.60 -5.59
CA LEU A 297 20.01 -8.95 -6.88
C LEU A 297 21.28 -8.41 -7.54
N GLU A 298 22.13 -7.71 -6.79
CA GLU A 298 23.43 -7.19 -7.28
C GLU A 298 24.32 -8.33 -7.81
N LYS A 299 24.43 -9.43 -7.05
CA LYS A 299 25.20 -10.62 -7.48
C LYS A 299 24.60 -11.27 -8.73
N ARG A 300 23.28 -11.33 -8.84
CA ARG A 300 22.59 -11.88 -10.02
C ARG A 300 22.83 -10.99 -11.25
N ALA A 301 22.68 -9.68 -11.11
CA ALA A 301 22.91 -8.70 -12.18
C ALA A 301 24.36 -8.78 -12.68
N ALA A 302 25.34 -8.81 -11.76
CA ALA A 302 26.75 -8.96 -12.12
C ALA A 302 27.03 -10.26 -12.90
N ARG A 303 26.44 -11.39 -12.49
CA ARG A 303 26.56 -12.67 -13.23
C ARG A 303 25.88 -12.63 -14.59
N ALA A 304 24.80 -11.86 -14.72
CA ALA A 304 24.06 -11.70 -15.97
C ALA A 304 24.70 -10.65 -16.91
N GLY A 305 25.69 -9.89 -16.45
CA GLY A 305 26.27 -8.76 -17.19
C GLY A 305 25.33 -7.55 -17.26
N VAL A 306 24.38 -7.44 -16.32
CA VAL A 306 23.39 -6.35 -16.27
C VAL A 306 23.90 -5.24 -15.36
N GLU A 307 23.90 -4.01 -15.85
CA GLU A 307 24.16 -2.84 -15.02
C GLU A 307 22.95 -2.51 -14.14
N LEU A 308 23.17 -2.52 -12.82
CA LEU A 308 22.15 -2.24 -11.82
C LEU A 308 22.49 -0.93 -11.11
N CYS A 309 21.59 0.06 -11.19
CA CYS A 309 21.73 1.35 -10.52
C CYS A 309 20.67 1.51 -9.44
N VAL A 310 21.08 1.57 -8.16
CA VAL A 310 20.16 1.71 -7.02
C VAL A 310 20.13 3.16 -6.58
N ILE A 311 18.98 3.83 -6.73
CA ILE A 311 18.85 5.28 -6.50
C ILE A 311 17.95 5.62 -5.31
N SER A 312 17.66 4.63 -4.45
CA SER A 312 16.76 4.77 -3.30
C SER A 312 17.14 5.89 -2.31
N ASP A 313 18.40 6.32 -2.27
CA ASP A 313 18.88 7.45 -1.47
C ASP A 313 18.60 8.81 -2.11
N ARG A 314 18.31 8.85 -3.42
CA ARG A 314 18.00 10.04 -4.21
C ARG A 314 16.51 10.25 -4.47
N ILE A 315 15.66 9.28 -4.14
CA ILE A 315 14.21 9.31 -4.40
C ILE A 315 13.40 9.44 -3.09
N ARG A 316 12.42 10.34 -3.06
CA ARG A 316 11.41 10.47 -1.98
C ARG A 316 10.00 10.68 -2.54
N SER A 317 9.01 10.80 -1.67
CA SER A 317 7.62 11.10 -2.07
C SER A 317 7.46 12.52 -2.64
N ARG A 318 8.35 13.44 -2.26
CA ARG A 318 8.39 14.83 -2.73
C ARG A 318 9.81 15.22 -3.10
N ARG A 319 9.93 16.09 -4.10
CA ARG A 319 11.19 16.77 -4.44
C ARG A 319 11.70 17.57 -3.23
N GLY A 320 13.01 17.67 -3.09
CA GLY A 320 13.61 18.45 -2.01
C GLY A 320 15.12 18.32 -1.94
N ARG A 321 15.68 18.60 -0.77
CA ARG A 321 17.10 18.40 -0.49
C ARG A 321 17.26 17.65 0.83
N THR A 322 18.34 16.88 0.92
CA THR A 322 18.80 16.35 2.20
C THR A 322 19.42 17.45 3.06
N ASP A 323 19.66 17.16 4.34
CA ASP A 323 20.31 18.09 5.28
C ASP A 323 21.71 18.52 4.83
N ASN A 324 22.42 17.67 4.10
CA ASN A 324 23.72 17.99 3.49
C ASN A 324 23.61 18.62 2.09
N GLY A 325 22.43 19.09 1.70
CA GLY A 325 22.20 19.86 0.49
C GLY A 325 22.11 19.05 -0.81
N LYS A 326 22.20 17.71 -0.77
CA LYS A 326 22.04 16.87 -1.96
C LYS A 326 20.60 16.94 -2.48
N LYS A 327 20.46 17.02 -3.80
CA LYS A 327 19.17 17.04 -4.47
C LYS A 327 18.46 15.69 -4.32
N ILE A 328 17.18 15.76 -3.99
CA ILE A 328 16.25 14.63 -3.87
C ILE A 328 15.18 14.80 -4.93
N TYR A 329 14.99 13.76 -5.72
CA TYR A 329 13.93 13.68 -6.72
C TYR A 329 12.70 13.02 -6.12
N SER A 330 11.55 13.30 -6.71
CA SER A 330 10.35 12.50 -6.47
C SER A 330 10.46 11.16 -7.20
N LEU A 331 9.66 10.17 -6.79
CA LEU A 331 9.53 8.94 -7.56
C LEU A 331 9.05 9.21 -9.00
N TRP A 332 8.20 10.21 -9.20
CA TRP A 332 7.68 10.59 -10.52
C TRP A 332 8.74 11.09 -11.48
N ASP A 333 9.77 11.78 -10.98
CA ASP A 333 10.90 12.19 -11.80
C ASP A 333 11.59 10.99 -12.43
N SER A 334 11.66 9.84 -11.74
CA SER A 334 12.22 8.62 -12.33
C SER A 334 11.37 8.04 -13.47
N TYR A 335 10.04 8.19 -13.42
CA TYR A 335 9.14 7.77 -14.48
C TYR A 335 9.27 8.64 -15.74
N VAL A 336 9.51 9.96 -15.57
CA VAL A 336 9.66 10.90 -16.70
C VAL A 336 10.80 10.51 -17.64
N PHE A 337 11.89 9.97 -17.09
CA PHE A 337 13.09 9.61 -17.86
C PHE A 337 13.22 8.12 -18.14
N ALA A 338 12.22 7.31 -17.79
CA ALA A 338 12.22 5.88 -18.03
C ALA A 338 11.85 5.56 -19.48
N ASP A 339 12.61 4.64 -20.08
CA ASP A 339 12.38 4.12 -21.42
C ASP A 339 11.51 2.85 -21.37
N LEU A 340 11.69 2.06 -20.31
CA LEU A 340 10.90 0.87 -20.00
C LEU A 340 10.62 0.86 -18.50
N ILE A 341 9.46 0.34 -18.11
CA ILE A 341 9.09 0.15 -16.71
C ILE A 341 8.88 -1.33 -16.47
N THR A 342 9.56 -1.88 -15.46
CA THR A 342 9.39 -3.27 -15.06
C THR A 342 8.51 -3.37 -13.82
N TYR A 343 7.50 -4.23 -13.91
CA TYR A 343 6.60 -4.56 -12.82
C TYR A 343 6.30 -6.08 -12.77
N PRO A 344 7.32 -6.95 -12.64
CA PRO A 344 7.15 -8.40 -12.73
C PRO A 344 6.72 -9.03 -11.40
N SER A 345 5.86 -8.34 -10.65
CA SER A 345 5.46 -8.77 -9.32
C SER A 345 4.80 -10.15 -9.34
N LEU A 346 5.23 -11.01 -8.41
CA LEU A 346 4.63 -12.32 -8.21
C LEU A 346 3.25 -12.21 -7.55
N TYR A 347 3.01 -11.11 -6.84
CA TYR A 347 1.75 -10.82 -6.18
C TYR A 347 1.56 -9.30 -5.94
N GLU A 348 0.38 -8.78 -6.28
CA GLU A 348 -0.14 -7.47 -5.88
C GLU A 348 -1.58 -7.55 -5.39
N GLY A 349 -1.96 -6.60 -4.54
CA GLY A 349 -3.30 -6.53 -3.97
C GLY A 349 -4.32 -5.75 -4.81
N TRP A 350 -3.92 -5.05 -5.88
CA TRP A 350 -4.83 -4.25 -6.71
C TRP A 350 -5.24 -4.93 -8.01
#